data_AF-A0A1V5Z546-F1
#
_entry.id   AF-A0A1V5Z546-F1
#
_cell.length_a   1.000
_cell.length_b   1.000
_cell.length_c   1.000
_cell.angle_alpha   90.00
_cell.angle_beta   90.00
_cell.angle_gamma   90.00
#
_symmetry.space_group_name_H-M   'P 1'
#
loop_
_entity.id
_entity.type
_entity.pdbx_description
1 polymer ?
#
loop_
_entity_poly.entity_id
_entity_poly.type
_entity_poly.pdbx_seq_one_letter_code
_entity_poly.pdbx_strand_id
1 'polypeptide(L)'
;MTRPSRVGIYFDSHRRAQPYTTYAAGAGTSTAGGFYSFGAAGSSDRALGGLGSRGAYFGSPATSAVAGWIAVSFENKSGGAFTGFSATWNGEQWRNGGNTTAQTMVFQYGLGTTFVEVTDWITPGGNFDWTSPVASATAAAVNGNADGLVSGVGGIIDGLTWFPGETLWLRWVEMNDAGNDHGLAIDDFAFRASAPSGAVPDTGSTAWLLALPLLGLGLVRHRRPCGA
;
A
#
# COMPACT_ATOMS: atom_id res chain seq x y z
N MET A 1 -0.78 -25.82 -7.59
CA MET A 1 -1.70 -25.38 -6.52
C MET A 1 -1.83 -23.87 -6.62
N THR A 2 -2.77 -23.41 -7.44
CA THR A 2 -3.01 -22.00 -7.76
C THR A 2 -3.66 -21.34 -6.54
N ARG A 3 -2.89 -20.50 -5.82
CA ARG A 3 -3.42 -19.70 -4.71
C ARG A 3 -4.21 -18.51 -5.27
N PRO A 4 -5.27 -18.07 -4.59
CA PRO A 4 -6.27 -17.19 -5.18
C PRO A 4 -5.77 -15.75 -5.30
N SER A 5 -6.02 -15.18 -6.47
CA SER A 5 -5.95 -13.76 -6.84
C SER A 5 -6.99 -12.92 -6.08
N ARG A 6 -6.89 -12.88 -4.75
CA ARG A 6 -7.73 -12.02 -3.90
C ARG A 6 -6.90 -10.89 -3.35
N VAL A 7 -7.43 -9.66 -3.41
CA VAL A 7 -6.94 -8.52 -2.63
C VAL A 7 -6.84 -8.95 -1.15
N GLY A 8 -5.68 -8.76 -0.54
CA GLY A 8 -5.41 -9.18 0.83
C GLY A 8 -4.12 -8.60 1.37
N ILE A 9 -3.97 -8.65 2.70
CA ILE A 9 -2.71 -8.36 3.38
C ILE A 9 -1.93 -9.65 3.52
N TYR A 10 -0.67 -9.64 3.10
CA TYR A 10 0.22 -10.79 3.08
C TYR A 10 1.42 -10.54 3.97
N PHE A 11 1.91 -11.61 4.57
CA PHE A 11 3.13 -11.65 5.34
C PHE A 11 4.00 -12.71 4.73
N ASP A 12 5.26 -12.46 4.41
CA ASP A 12 6.15 -13.54 3.97
C ASP A 12 7.56 -13.32 4.50
N SER A 13 8.33 -14.40 4.53
CA SER A 13 9.76 -14.37 4.76
C SER A 13 10.47 -14.49 3.42
N HIS A 14 11.66 -13.90 3.30
CA HIS A 14 12.44 -13.99 2.07
C HIS A 14 12.79 -15.43 1.62
N ARG A 15 12.58 -16.43 2.49
CA ARG A 15 12.96 -17.83 2.27
C ARG A 15 11.78 -18.80 2.13
N ARG A 16 10.52 -18.33 2.16
CA ARG A 16 9.35 -19.20 1.98
C ARG A 16 8.53 -18.74 0.78
N ALA A 17 7.98 -19.70 0.06
CA ALA A 17 7.01 -19.44 -1.02
C ALA A 17 5.56 -19.39 -0.50
N GLN A 18 5.38 -19.31 0.83
CA GLN A 18 4.10 -19.46 1.49
C GLN A 18 3.97 -18.36 2.55
N PRO A 19 3.02 -17.43 2.39
CA PRO A 19 2.82 -16.38 3.37
C PRO A 19 2.47 -16.92 4.76
N TYR A 20 2.90 -16.21 5.81
CA TYR A 20 2.35 -16.35 7.15
C TYR A 20 0.89 -15.90 7.13
N THR A 21 0.03 -16.63 7.83
CA THR A 21 -1.41 -16.33 7.93
C THR A 21 -1.81 -15.81 9.31
N THR A 22 -0.83 -15.58 10.18
CA THR A 22 -1.05 -15.16 11.57
C THR A 22 -0.08 -14.06 11.94
N TYR A 23 -0.56 -13.12 12.75
CA TYR A 23 0.21 -12.13 13.48
C TYR A 23 -0.19 -12.20 14.96
N ALA A 24 0.64 -11.66 15.85
CA ALA A 24 0.34 -11.58 17.28
C ALA A 24 -0.08 -10.16 17.67
N ALA A 25 -0.92 -10.02 18.71
CA ALA A 25 -1.10 -8.70 19.34
C ALA A 25 0.14 -8.38 20.20
N GLY A 26 0.68 -7.17 20.07
CA GLY A 26 1.85 -6.73 20.84
C GLY A 26 1.73 -5.28 21.30
N ALA A 27 2.23 -4.98 22.49
CA ALA A 27 2.36 -3.61 23.01
C ALA A 27 3.84 -3.16 23.02
N GLY A 28 4.68 -3.74 22.16
CA GLY A 28 6.10 -3.37 22.05
C GLY A 28 7.06 -4.01 23.07
N THR A 29 6.54 -4.74 24.05
CA THR A 29 7.35 -5.31 25.15
C THR A 29 8.04 -6.63 24.77
N SER A 30 7.50 -7.38 23.80
CA SER A 30 8.05 -8.66 23.33
C SER A 30 9.42 -8.49 22.65
N THR A 31 10.29 -9.49 22.79
CA THR A 31 11.55 -9.64 22.04
C THR A 31 11.47 -10.72 20.96
N ALA A 32 10.34 -11.42 20.84
CA ALA A 32 10.20 -12.51 19.90
C ALA A 32 10.05 -11.99 18.48
N GLY A 33 10.81 -12.55 17.54
CA GLY A 33 10.63 -12.21 16.12
C GLY A 33 9.24 -12.59 15.64
N GLY A 34 8.59 -11.71 14.88
CA GLY A 34 7.23 -11.95 14.42
C GLY A 34 6.62 -10.79 13.66
N PHE A 35 5.47 -11.06 13.04
CA PHE A 35 4.55 -10.01 12.64
C PHE A 35 3.56 -9.74 13.75
N TYR A 36 3.26 -8.46 13.96
CA TYR A 36 2.45 -7.99 15.06
C TYR A 36 1.39 -7.02 14.58
N SER A 37 0.19 -7.16 15.13
CA SER A 37 -0.70 -6.02 15.32
C SER A 37 -0.20 -5.32 16.58
N PHE A 38 0.43 -4.17 16.43
CA PHE A 38 0.93 -3.35 17.53
C PHE A 38 -0.14 -2.40 18.06
N GLY A 39 0.07 -1.85 19.25
CA GLY A 39 -0.89 -0.97 19.92
C GLY A 39 -0.87 -1.16 21.43
N ALA A 40 -1.28 -0.13 22.19
CA ALA A 40 -1.43 -0.22 23.64
C ALA A 40 -2.37 -1.38 24.05
N ALA A 41 -2.15 -1.97 25.22
CA ALA A 41 -2.96 -3.10 25.70
C ALA A 41 -4.45 -2.70 25.82
N GLY A 42 -5.33 -3.49 25.19
CA GLY A 42 -6.77 -3.21 25.17
C GLY A 42 -7.21 -2.10 24.21
N SER A 43 -6.29 -1.44 23.49
CA SER A 43 -6.63 -0.48 22.45
C SER A 43 -7.20 -1.17 21.22
N SER A 44 -8.20 -0.55 20.59
CA SER A 44 -8.68 -0.91 19.25
C SER A 44 -7.88 -0.26 18.12
N ASP A 45 -7.09 0.75 18.45
CA ASP A 45 -6.17 1.42 17.53
C ASP A 45 -4.88 0.60 17.42
N ARG A 46 -4.60 0.09 16.22
CA ARG A 46 -3.60 -0.96 15.98
C ARG A 46 -2.85 -0.81 14.65
N ALA A 47 -1.55 -0.55 14.73
CA ALA A 47 -0.66 -0.58 13.57
C ALA A 47 -0.22 -2.00 13.22
N LEU A 48 0.05 -2.27 11.94
CA LEU A 48 0.56 -3.55 11.46
C LEU A 48 2.05 -3.50 11.19
N GLY A 49 2.82 -4.40 11.81
CA GLY A 49 4.28 -4.30 11.79
C GLY A 49 5.03 -5.61 11.96
N GLY A 50 6.35 -5.48 11.98
CA GLY A 50 7.32 -6.53 12.24
C GLY A 50 8.19 -6.20 13.44
N LEU A 51 8.72 -7.24 14.07
CA LEU A 51 9.91 -7.15 14.90
C LEU A 51 10.86 -8.20 14.37
N GLY A 52 11.92 -7.76 13.70
CA GLY A 52 13.01 -8.61 13.29
C GLY A 52 13.66 -9.31 14.49
N SER A 53 14.19 -10.49 14.24
CA SER A 53 14.93 -11.26 15.22
C SER A 53 15.70 -12.36 14.51
N ARG A 54 16.86 -12.73 15.06
CA ARG A 54 17.62 -13.90 14.60
C ARG A 54 16.94 -15.25 14.93
N GLY A 55 15.78 -15.21 15.59
CA GLY A 55 14.94 -16.39 15.85
C GLY A 55 14.48 -17.10 14.58
N ALA A 56 13.98 -18.34 14.76
CA ALA A 56 13.56 -19.19 13.65
C ALA A 56 12.31 -18.68 12.91
N TYR A 57 11.58 -17.69 13.45
CA TYR A 57 10.36 -17.17 12.85
C TYR A 57 10.58 -16.75 11.39
N PHE A 58 11.60 -15.93 11.13
CA PHE A 58 12.00 -15.47 9.79
C PHE A 58 13.03 -16.39 9.10
N GLY A 59 13.25 -17.60 9.63
CA GLY A 59 14.26 -18.51 9.11
C GLY A 59 15.70 -18.04 9.32
N SER A 60 15.95 -17.29 10.42
CA SER A 60 17.26 -16.78 10.83
C SER A 60 18.04 -16.09 9.70
N PRO A 61 17.51 -14.96 9.18
CA PRO A 61 18.20 -14.15 8.17
C PRO A 61 19.57 -13.68 8.68
N ALA A 62 20.49 -13.44 7.74
CA ALA A 62 21.78 -12.82 8.07
C ALA A 62 21.57 -11.35 8.48
N THR A 63 22.55 -10.75 9.15
CA THR A 63 22.54 -9.29 9.40
C THR A 63 22.46 -8.53 8.08
N SER A 64 21.63 -7.50 8.04
CA SER A 64 21.32 -6.68 6.86
C SER A 64 20.67 -7.45 5.70
N ALA A 65 20.07 -8.61 5.97
CA ALA A 65 19.23 -9.32 5.00
C ALA A 65 17.74 -9.09 5.30
N VAL A 66 16.90 -9.24 4.27
CA VAL A 66 15.45 -9.20 4.41
C VAL A 66 14.99 -10.33 5.32
N ALA A 67 14.33 -9.98 6.43
CA ALA A 67 13.70 -10.92 7.33
C ALA A 67 12.30 -11.30 6.80
N GLY A 68 11.54 -10.30 6.36
CA GLY A 68 10.23 -10.48 5.78
C GLY A 68 9.64 -9.20 5.26
N TRP A 69 8.34 -9.20 5.00
CA TRP A 69 7.60 -8.02 4.59
C TRP A 69 6.11 -8.14 4.90
N ILE A 70 5.47 -6.99 5.03
CA ILE A 70 4.02 -6.83 4.93
C ILE A 70 3.74 -6.40 3.49
N ALA A 71 2.72 -6.98 2.86
CA ALA A 71 2.35 -6.62 1.50
C ALA A 71 0.84 -6.52 1.30
N VAL A 72 0.44 -5.72 0.32
CA VAL A 72 -0.95 -5.59 -0.16
C VAL A 72 -0.97 -5.61 -1.68
N SER A 73 -2.06 -6.10 -2.26
CA SER A 73 -2.25 -6.16 -3.70
C SER A 73 -3.51 -5.42 -4.16
N PHE A 74 -3.42 -4.83 -5.35
CA PHE A 74 -4.53 -4.20 -6.06
C PHE A 74 -4.58 -4.73 -7.49
N GLU A 75 -5.71 -5.29 -7.90
CA GLU A 75 -5.92 -5.77 -9.27
C GLU A 75 -6.66 -4.70 -10.08
N ASN A 76 -6.15 -4.36 -11.27
CA ASN A 76 -6.83 -3.41 -12.15
C ASN A 76 -8.01 -4.11 -12.84
N LYS A 77 -9.21 -3.94 -12.28
CA LYS A 77 -10.46 -4.43 -12.89
C LYS A 77 -11.18 -3.39 -13.73
N SER A 78 -10.54 -2.25 -14.00
CA SER A 78 -11.11 -1.22 -14.86
C SER A 78 -10.96 -1.60 -16.34
N GLY A 79 -11.58 -0.81 -17.23
CA GLY A 79 -11.44 -0.98 -18.68
C GLY A 79 -10.18 -0.35 -19.28
N GLY A 80 -9.35 0.34 -18.49
CA GLY A 80 -8.20 1.10 -18.97
C GLY A 80 -6.95 0.94 -18.10
N ALA A 81 -5.80 1.38 -18.63
CA ALA A 81 -4.57 1.38 -17.86
C ALA A 81 -4.54 2.52 -16.83
N PHE A 82 -3.94 2.28 -15.67
CA PHE A 82 -3.53 3.33 -14.73
C PHE A 82 -2.08 3.75 -15.02
N THR A 83 -1.79 5.04 -14.84
CA THR A 83 -0.47 5.64 -15.11
C THR A 83 0.36 5.90 -13.85
N GLY A 84 -0.19 5.55 -12.68
CA GLY A 84 0.42 5.82 -11.39
C GLY A 84 -0.53 5.51 -10.24
N PHE A 85 -0.11 5.89 -9.03
CA PHE A 85 -0.92 5.84 -7.83
C PHE A 85 -0.37 6.82 -6.77
N SER A 86 -1.19 7.21 -5.81
CA SER A 86 -0.73 7.77 -4.54
C SER A 86 -0.88 6.74 -3.43
N ALA A 87 0.12 6.66 -2.56
CA ALA A 87 0.06 5.86 -1.34
C ALA A 87 0.63 6.65 -0.17
N THR A 88 -0.06 6.64 0.96
CA THR A 88 0.38 7.31 2.21
C THR A 88 0.09 6.45 3.42
N TRP A 89 0.88 6.60 4.48
CA TRP A 89 0.69 5.94 5.78
C TRP A 89 1.46 6.69 6.87
N ASN A 90 1.24 6.31 8.12
CA ASN A 90 2.09 6.66 9.24
C ASN A 90 3.11 5.53 9.48
N GLY A 91 4.37 5.90 9.70
CA GLY A 91 5.37 5.00 10.25
C GLY A 91 5.26 5.01 11.77
N GLU A 92 5.18 3.83 12.39
CA GLU A 92 5.04 3.72 13.84
C GLU A 92 6.07 2.79 14.45
N GLN A 93 6.88 3.31 15.35
CA GLN A 93 7.76 2.51 16.18
C GLN A 93 7.05 2.12 17.47
N TRP A 94 6.93 0.81 17.70
CA TRP A 94 6.35 0.25 18.92
C TRP A 94 7.40 -0.34 19.87
N ARG A 95 8.63 -0.53 19.41
CA ARG A 95 9.72 -1.02 20.25
C ARG A 95 11.05 -0.39 19.89
N ASN A 96 11.80 0.05 20.91
CA ASN A 96 13.23 0.23 20.83
C ASN A 96 13.91 -1.06 21.31
N GLY A 97 14.75 -1.65 20.45
CA GLY A 97 15.49 -2.88 20.71
C GLY A 97 16.61 -2.75 21.75
N GLY A 98 16.87 -1.55 22.28
CA GLY A 98 18.09 -1.25 23.03
C GLY A 98 19.27 -1.05 22.07
N ASN A 99 18.99 -0.50 20.89
CA ASN A 99 19.95 -0.25 19.83
C ASN A 99 20.00 1.25 19.58
N THR A 100 21.20 1.83 19.58
CA THR A 100 21.41 3.27 19.37
C THR A 100 21.40 3.65 17.89
N THR A 101 21.33 2.66 16.99
CA THR A 101 21.19 2.87 15.55
C THR A 101 19.72 2.81 15.20
N ALA A 102 19.21 3.90 14.60
CA ALA A 102 17.87 3.92 14.06
C ALA A 102 17.74 2.98 12.86
N GLN A 103 16.56 2.40 12.71
CA GLN A 103 16.23 1.35 11.72
C GLN A 103 15.16 1.83 10.77
N THR A 104 15.33 1.50 9.50
CA THR A 104 14.51 1.99 8.40
C THR A 104 13.64 0.88 7.84
N MET A 105 12.35 1.17 7.70
CA MET A 105 11.42 0.33 6.94
C MET A 105 11.34 0.86 5.51
N VAL A 106 11.69 0.00 4.55
CA VAL A 106 11.78 0.36 3.14
C VAL A 106 10.50 -0.03 2.40
N PHE A 107 9.95 0.88 1.62
CA PHE A 107 8.79 0.62 0.77
C PHE A 107 9.21 0.19 -0.64
N GLN A 108 8.50 -0.79 -1.19
CA GLN A 108 8.72 -1.27 -2.54
C GLN A 108 7.39 -1.59 -3.24
N TYR A 109 7.38 -1.50 -4.56
CA TYR A 109 6.23 -1.90 -5.36
C TYR A 109 6.66 -2.64 -6.64
N GLY A 110 5.72 -3.37 -7.25
CA GLY A 110 5.95 -4.04 -8.53
C GLY A 110 4.67 -4.62 -9.11
N LEU A 111 4.73 -5.04 -10.38
CA LEU A 111 3.62 -5.66 -11.09
C LEU A 111 3.88 -7.16 -11.25
N GLY A 112 2.83 -7.97 -11.08
CA GLY A 112 2.89 -9.42 -11.28
C GLY A 112 1.55 -10.08 -10.97
N THR A 113 1.14 -11.10 -11.73
CA THR A 113 -0.19 -11.71 -11.53
C THR A 113 -0.32 -12.39 -10.17
N THR A 114 0.81 -12.85 -9.63
CA THR A 114 0.96 -13.30 -8.24
C THR A 114 2.16 -12.61 -7.60
N PHE A 115 2.25 -12.60 -6.26
CA PHE A 115 3.36 -11.99 -5.54
C PHE A 115 4.74 -12.54 -5.99
N VAL A 116 4.82 -13.85 -6.22
CA VAL A 116 6.06 -14.53 -6.62
C VAL A 116 6.46 -14.27 -8.08
N GLU A 117 5.54 -13.76 -8.89
CA GLU A 117 5.79 -13.37 -10.27
C GLU A 117 6.22 -11.91 -10.41
N VAL A 118 6.25 -11.14 -9.32
CA VAL A 118 6.85 -9.81 -9.33
C VAL A 118 8.37 -9.98 -9.44
N THR A 119 8.90 -9.84 -10.65
CA THR A 119 10.34 -10.00 -10.94
C THR A 119 11.14 -8.75 -10.56
N ASP A 120 10.53 -7.58 -10.67
CA ASP A 120 11.17 -6.28 -10.50
C ASP A 120 10.48 -5.49 -9.39
N TRP A 121 11.08 -5.49 -8.21
CA TRP A 121 10.65 -4.67 -7.08
C TRP A 121 11.34 -3.30 -7.16
N ILE A 122 10.55 -2.26 -7.38
CA ILE A 122 11.01 -0.88 -7.46
C ILE A 122 11.01 -0.28 -6.06
N THR A 123 12.13 0.36 -5.69
CA THR A 123 12.28 1.10 -4.44
C THR A 123 12.26 2.61 -4.77
N PRO A 124 11.13 3.32 -4.56
CA PRO A 124 11.07 4.75 -4.85
C PRO A 124 11.93 5.59 -3.89
N GLY A 125 12.17 5.09 -2.67
CA GLY A 125 12.97 5.78 -1.66
C GLY A 125 12.37 7.11 -1.21
N GLY A 126 13.21 7.97 -0.65
CA GLY A 126 12.82 9.32 -0.23
C GLY A 126 11.69 9.28 0.79
N ASN A 127 10.59 9.98 0.50
CA ASN A 127 9.46 10.12 1.43
C ASN A 127 8.66 8.81 1.63
N PHE A 128 8.93 7.76 0.84
CA PHE A 128 8.27 6.46 1.00
C PHE A 128 8.98 5.55 2.00
N ASP A 129 10.25 5.80 2.31
CA ASP A 129 10.94 5.09 3.38
C ASP A 129 10.81 5.90 4.67
N TRP A 130 10.79 5.22 5.82
CA TRP A 130 10.78 5.91 7.11
C TRP A 130 11.70 5.21 8.11
N THR A 131 12.27 6.02 9.00
CA THR A 131 13.25 5.59 9.98
C THR A 131 12.72 5.83 11.38
N SER A 132 12.89 4.84 12.24
CA SER A 132 12.48 4.91 13.64
C SER A 132 13.04 6.14 14.37
N PRO A 133 12.20 6.90 15.09
CA PRO A 133 12.63 8.13 15.77
C PRO A 133 13.29 7.87 17.14
N VAL A 134 13.07 6.70 17.76
CA VAL A 134 13.60 6.38 19.09
C VAL A 134 14.66 5.28 19.00
N ALA A 135 15.93 5.65 19.13
CA ALA A 135 17.07 4.72 19.15
C ALA A 135 17.94 4.98 20.39
N SER A 136 17.82 4.15 21.42
CA SER A 136 18.59 4.28 22.66
C SER A 136 19.12 2.93 23.14
N ALA A 137 20.14 2.93 23.99
CA ALA A 137 20.77 1.70 24.49
C ALA A 137 19.89 0.86 25.42
N THR A 138 18.74 1.38 25.88
CA THR A 138 17.84 0.68 26.80
C THR A 138 16.59 0.21 26.06
N ALA A 139 16.41 -1.11 25.98
CA ALA A 139 15.25 -1.70 25.33
C ALA A 139 13.96 -1.36 26.07
N ALA A 140 12.95 -0.90 25.33
CA ALA A 140 11.66 -0.51 25.87
C ALA A 140 10.57 -0.55 24.79
N ALA A 141 9.31 -0.64 25.22
CA ALA A 141 8.20 -0.30 24.35
C ALA A 141 8.24 1.20 24.03
N VAL A 142 7.80 1.55 22.82
CA VAL A 142 7.64 2.93 22.34
C VAL A 142 6.17 3.11 22.00
N ASN A 143 5.61 4.30 22.25
CA ASN A 143 4.24 4.61 21.84
C ASN A 143 4.24 5.02 20.36
N GLY A 144 3.79 4.12 19.48
CA GLY A 144 3.74 4.35 18.02
C GLY A 144 2.87 5.55 17.62
N ASN A 145 1.90 5.92 18.45
CA ASN A 145 0.99 7.04 18.21
C ASN A 145 1.54 8.39 18.71
N ALA A 146 2.74 8.41 19.30
CA ALA A 146 3.35 9.61 19.86
C ALA A 146 4.86 9.64 19.59
N ASP A 147 5.69 9.27 20.55
CA ASP A 147 7.15 9.35 20.43
C ASP A 147 7.71 8.48 19.29
N GLY A 148 7.00 7.41 18.92
CA GLY A 148 7.33 6.51 17.82
C GLY A 148 6.76 6.90 16.46
N LEU A 149 6.02 8.00 16.36
CA LEU A 149 5.27 8.37 15.16
C LEU A 149 6.12 9.12 14.13
N VAL A 150 6.05 8.68 12.88
CA VAL A 150 6.51 9.40 11.69
C VAL A 150 5.32 9.57 10.76
N SER A 151 4.69 10.74 10.79
CA SER A 151 3.48 11.01 10.01
C SER A 151 3.76 11.38 8.56
N GLY A 152 2.80 11.09 7.67
CA GLY A 152 2.83 11.61 6.29
C GLY A 152 3.88 10.94 5.40
N VAL A 153 4.21 9.68 5.67
CA VAL A 153 5.06 8.85 4.82
C VAL A 153 4.30 8.55 3.53
N GLY A 154 4.99 8.60 2.41
CA GLY A 154 4.45 8.28 1.08
C GLY A 154 4.42 9.48 0.12
N GLY A 155 3.58 9.38 -0.89
CA GLY A 155 3.50 10.35 -1.98
C GLY A 155 2.83 9.79 -3.24
N ILE A 156 3.15 10.41 -4.38
CA ILE A 156 2.66 10.04 -5.70
C ILE A 156 3.77 9.28 -6.45
N ILE A 157 3.40 8.17 -7.06
CA ILE A 157 4.17 7.42 -8.04
C ILE A 157 3.50 7.60 -9.39
N ASP A 158 4.21 8.21 -10.34
CA ASP A 158 3.77 8.42 -11.72
C ASP A 158 4.66 7.64 -12.70
N GLY A 159 4.26 7.60 -13.97
CA GLY A 159 5.03 6.91 -15.02
C GLY A 159 4.93 5.38 -14.95
N LEU A 160 3.98 4.86 -14.17
CA LEU A 160 3.63 3.44 -14.18
C LEU A 160 2.79 3.13 -15.43
N THR A 161 2.84 1.91 -15.93
CA THR A 161 1.85 1.41 -16.89
C THR A 161 1.24 0.15 -16.29
N TRP A 162 0.02 0.27 -15.78
CA TRP A 162 -0.67 -0.80 -15.07
C TRP A 162 -1.98 -1.15 -15.79
N PHE A 163 -1.94 -2.18 -16.64
CA PHE A 163 -3.03 -2.57 -17.54
C PHE A 163 -4.17 -3.31 -16.83
N PRO A 164 -5.38 -3.36 -17.43
CA PRO A 164 -6.46 -4.22 -16.96
C PRO A 164 -6.01 -5.69 -16.81
N GLY A 165 -6.40 -6.31 -15.70
CA GLY A 165 -6.03 -7.68 -15.33
C GLY A 165 -4.67 -7.83 -14.64
N GLU A 166 -3.82 -6.79 -14.64
CA GLU A 166 -2.56 -6.82 -13.90
C GLU A 166 -2.79 -6.52 -12.41
N THR A 167 -1.91 -7.05 -11.57
CA THR A 167 -1.91 -6.81 -10.13
C THR A 167 -0.68 -6.02 -9.72
N LEU A 168 -0.93 -4.86 -9.10
CA LEU A 168 0.06 -4.06 -8.40
C LEU A 168 0.24 -4.62 -6.99
N TRP A 169 1.48 -4.85 -6.61
CA TRP A 169 1.88 -5.26 -5.28
C TRP A 169 2.66 -4.14 -4.61
N LEU A 170 2.31 -3.83 -3.38
CA LEU A 170 3.04 -2.93 -2.51
C LEU A 170 3.58 -3.74 -1.33
N ARG A 171 4.80 -3.46 -0.87
CA ARG A 171 5.36 -4.09 0.33
C ARG A 171 6.21 -3.15 1.17
N TRP A 172 6.21 -3.41 2.47
CA TRP A 172 7.06 -2.79 3.48
C TRP A 172 8.01 -3.83 4.03
N VAL A 173 9.30 -3.57 3.86
CA VAL A 173 10.37 -4.54 4.11
C VAL A 173 10.81 -4.48 5.56
N GLU A 174 10.81 -5.64 6.20
CA GLU A 174 11.42 -5.88 7.50
C GLU A 174 12.83 -6.44 7.27
N MET A 175 13.83 -5.73 7.76
CA MET A 175 15.23 -6.16 7.72
C MET A 175 15.60 -6.83 9.04
N ASN A 176 16.59 -7.72 9.01
CA ASN A 176 17.28 -8.12 10.23
C ASN A 176 18.47 -7.18 10.42
N ASP A 177 18.27 -6.13 11.21
CA ASP A 177 19.22 -5.04 11.37
C ASP A 177 20.48 -5.47 12.13
N ALA A 178 21.49 -4.62 12.11
CA ALA A 178 22.70 -4.83 12.90
C ALA A 178 22.39 -4.57 14.38
N GLY A 179 22.48 -5.62 15.20
CA GLY A 179 22.21 -5.55 16.64
C GLY A 179 20.81 -6.07 16.98
N ASN A 180 20.18 -5.48 17.99
CA ASN A 180 18.79 -5.79 18.32
C ASN A 180 17.85 -4.95 17.47
N ASP A 181 16.78 -5.58 16.99
CA ASP A 181 15.80 -4.94 16.11
C ASP A 181 14.77 -4.12 16.91
N HIS A 182 14.28 -3.07 16.27
CA HIS A 182 13.16 -2.26 16.67
C HIS A 182 11.87 -2.91 16.17
N GLY A 183 10.75 -2.57 16.80
CA GLY A 183 9.43 -2.99 16.34
C GLY A 183 8.83 -1.89 15.48
N LEU A 184 8.79 -2.10 14.18
CA LEU A 184 8.36 -1.10 13.19
C LEU A 184 7.03 -1.51 12.57
N ALA A 185 6.15 -0.55 12.35
CA ALA A 185 4.80 -0.78 11.85
C ALA A 185 4.34 0.34 10.92
N ILE A 186 3.26 0.07 10.18
CA ILE A 186 2.50 1.07 9.45
C ILE A 186 1.09 1.16 9.99
N ASP A 187 0.52 2.36 9.95
CA ASP A 187 -0.91 2.59 10.18
C ASP A 187 -1.47 3.65 9.23
N ASP A 188 -2.78 3.84 9.23
CA ASP A 188 -3.50 4.84 8.42
C ASP A 188 -3.18 4.76 6.92
N PHE A 189 -3.03 3.54 6.40
CA PHE A 189 -2.71 3.33 4.99
C PHE A 189 -3.85 3.80 4.07
N ALA A 190 -3.51 4.68 3.14
CA ALA A 190 -4.41 5.18 2.09
C ALA A 190 -3.80 4.97 0.70
N PHE A 191 -4.65 4.59 -0.25
CA PHE A 191 -4.24 4.32 -1.63
C PHE A 191 -5.24 4.92 -2.63
N ARG A 192 -4.72 5.43 -3.74
CA ARG A 192 -5.55 5.88 -4.88
C ARG A 192 -4.81 5.65 -6.20
N ALA A 193 -5.42 4.91 -7.12
CA ALA A 193 -4.89 4.74 -8.47
C ALA A 193 -5.05 6.03 -9.29
N SER A 194 -4.08 6.33 -10.16
CA SER A 194 -4.07 7.48 -11.06
C SER A 194 -4.35 7.02 -12.49
N ALA A 195 -5.46 7.48 -13.07
CA ALA A 195 -5.78 7.24 -14.48
C ALA A 195 -5.08 8.27 -15.39
N PRO A 196 -4.86 7.97 -16.68
CA PRO A 196 -4.38 8.93 -17.65
C PRO A 196 -5.22 10.22 -17.64
N SER A 197 -4.56 11.38 -17.69
CA SER A 197 -5.26 12.66 -17.82
C SER A 197 -6.05 12.67 -19.14
N GLY A 198 -7.37 12.83 -19.05
CA GLY A 198 -8.27 12.85 -20.21
C GLY A 198 -9.06 11.57 -20.47
N ALA A 199 -8.93 10.54 -19.65
CA ALA A 199 -9.88 9.42 -19.65
C ALA A 199 -11.25 9.93 -19.17
N VAL A 200 -12.17 10.17 -20.10
CA VAL A 200 -13.59 10.38 -19.78
C VAL A 200 -14.08 9.06 -19.16
N PRO A 201 -14.69 9.06 -17.96
CA PRO A 201 -15.27 7.84 -17.42
C PRO A 201 -16.33 7.36 -18.40
N ASP A 202 -16.06 6.23 -19.05
CA ASP A 202 -16.99 5.59 -19.96
C ASP A 202 -18.22 5.24 -19.12
N THR A 203 -19.26 6.04 -19.27
CA THR A 203 -20.52 5.85 -18.55
C THR A 203 -21.17 4.67 -19.25
N GLY A 204 -20.89 3.47 -18.74
CA GLY A 204 -21.39 2.22 -19.30
C GLY A 204 -22.87 2.33 -19.65
N SER A 205 -23.16 2.23 -20.94
CA SER A 205 -24.44 1.81 -21.49
C SER A 205 -25.67 2.64 -21.07
N THR A 206 -25.90 3.78 -21.74
CA THR A 206 -27.25 4.08 -22.28
C THR A 206 -27.13 4.54 -23.72
N ALA A 207 -27.15 3.57 -24.63
CA ALA A 207 -27.50 3.82 -26.02
C ALA A 207 -28.98 4.22 -26.08
N TRP A 208 -29.27 5.53 -26.10
CA TRP A 208 -30.54 6.01 -26.62
C TRP A 208 -30.41 6.18 -28.14
N LEU A 209 -30.65 5.07 -28.82
CA LEU A 209 -31.00 5.04 -30.23
C LEU A 209 -32.48 5.43 -30.35
N LEU A 210 -32.79 6.69 -30.66
CA LEU A 210 -34.04 7.08 -31.34
C LEU A 210 -33.79 8.29 -32.27
N ALA A 211 -33.61 7.96 -33.55
CA ALA A 211 -34.12 8.58 -34.78
C ALA A 211 -34.24 10.13 -34.90
N LEU A 212 -33.33 10.71 -35.71
CA LEU A 212 -33.53 11.42 -37.02
C LEU A 212 -34.60 12.55 -37.16
N PRO A 213 -34.47 13.43 -38.19
CA PRO A 213 -34.50 14.89 -38.06
C PRO A 213 -35.85 15.51 -38.46
N LEU A 214 -36.12 16.73 -37.99
CA LEU A 214 -37.15 17.58 -38.59
C LEU A 214 -36.50 18.78 -39.27
N LEU A 215 -36.21 18.61 -40.55
CA LEU A 215 -36.20 19.72 -41.51
C LEU A 215 -37.63 20.26 -41.62
N GLY A 216 -37.85 21.48 -41.13
CA GLY A 216 -39.02 22.28 -41.45
C GLY A 216 -38.63 23.41 -42.39
N LEU A 217 -38.51 23.12 -43.69
CA LEU A 217 -38.55 24.16 -44.72
C LEU A 217 -40.02 24.57 -44.92
N GLY A 218 -40.34 25.84 -44.67
CA GLY A 218 -41.64 26.42 -44.94
C GLY A 218 -41.52 27.91 -45.24
N LEU A 219 -41.21 28.25 -46.49
CA LEU A 219 -41.39 29.58 -47.06
C LEU A 219 -42.68 29.57 -47.88
N VAL A 220 -43.60 30.53 -47.64
CA VAL A 220 -44.54 31.23 -48.56
C VAL A 220 -45.51 32.04 -47.66
N ARG A 221 -45.36 33.36 -47.52
CA ARG A 221 -45.80 34.52 -48.34
C ARG A 221 -47.27 34.97 -48.13
N HIS A 222 -47.40 36.12 -47.46
CA HIS A 222 -48.41 37.21 -47.50
C HIS A 222 -49.92 36.93 -47.69
N ARG A 223 -50.75 37.58 -46.85
CA ARG A 223 -51.63 38.73 -47.23
C ARG A 223 -51.84 39.71 -46.05
N ARG A 224 -52.08 40.98 -46.42
CA ARG A 224 -52.16 42.24 -45.63
C ARG A 224 -53.55 42.48 -44.99
N PRO A 225 -53.74 43.55 -44.18
CA PRO A 225 -54.75 43.66 -43.12
C PRO A 225 -56.11 44.22 -43.58
N CYS A 226 -57.15 44.02 -42.74
CA CYS A 226 -58.37 44.84 -42.73
C CYS A 226 -58.61 45.31 -41.29
N GLY A 227 -58.81 46.62 -41.13
CA GLY A 227 -59.16 47.24 -39.85
C GLY A 227 -60.67 47.27 -39.58
N ALA A 228 -60.99 47.60 -38.34
CA ALA A 228 -62.00 48.55 -37.89
C ALA A 228 -61.52 49.05 -36.51
#